data_AF-A0A094KV27-F1
#
_entry.id   AF-A0A094KV27-F1
#
_cell.length_a   1.000
_cell.length_b   1.000
_cell.length_c   1.000
_cell.angle_alpha   90.00
_cell.angle_beta   90.00
_cell.angle_gamma   90.00
#
_symmetry.space_group_name_H-M   'P 1'
#
loop_
_entity.id
_entity.type
_entity.pdbx_description
1 polymer ?
#
loop_
_entity_poly.entity_id
_entity_poly.type
_entity_poly.pdbx_seq_one_letter_code
_entity_poly.pdbx_strand_id
1 'polypeptide(L)'
;MKYYLKTYLKLYREIYYTGWINEGISIEAMKKFNIGLHITTERITIPYFDINGYLIGVRGRTLREIDIKNKIKYMPMKHCGEYLTFPMHSSMYGIFQNQFTIRKLKKAVIFEAEKSVLQLESFYPNNNIGLALGGSNLFDAHVQLLLDLGVEDVYLALDKEYNKYEDNKYLSEYSLKIKQMKDKLINYFNVYIIEDRSGLLEYKDSPTDKGEYIFSKLVKESIKRKE
;
A
#
# COMPACT_ATOMS: atom_id res chain seq x y z
N MET A 1 -6.14 20.07 -2.05
CA MET A 1 -6.57 18.74 -1.54
C MET A 1 -7.94 18.90 -0.91
N LYS A 2 -8.88 17.97 -1.15
CA LYS A 2 -10.21 18.00 -0.53
C LYS A 2 -10.18 17.23 0.79
N TYR A 3 -10.85 17.75 1.80
CA TYR A 3 -10.97 17.12 3.11
C TYR A 3 -12.42 16.76 3.39
N TYR A 4 -12.63 15.65 4.08
CA TYR A 4 -13.93 15.13 4.48
C TYR A 4 -14.04 15.06 6.00
N LEU A 5 -15.27 15.08 6.51
CA LEU A 5 -15.51 14.93 7.93
C LEU A 5 -15.19 13.50 8.37
N LYS A 6 -14.34 13.35 9.39
CA LYS A 6 -14.05 12.03 10.00
C LYS A 6 -15.31 11.32 10.51
N THR A 7 -16.36 12.06 10.84
CA THR A 7 -17.65 11.50 11.26
C THR A 7 -18.30 10.61 10.19
N TYR A 8 -17.94 10.76 8.91
CA TYR A 8 -18.40 9.85 7.85
C TYR A 8 -17.98 8.41 8.09
N LEU A 9 -16.86 8.17 8.78
CA LEU A 9 -16.41 6.82 9.10
C LEU A 9 -17.37 6.09 10.05
N LYS A 10 -18.19 6.80 10.83
CA LYS A 10 -19.21 6.21 11.71
C LYS A 10 -20.31 5.47 10.93
N LEU A 11 -20.41 5.69 9.62
CA LEU A 11 -21.34 4.99 8.74
C LEU A 11 -20.86 3.58 8.39
N TYR A 12 -19.56 3.30 8.59
CA TYR A 12 -18.95 2.02 8.30
C TYR A 12 -18.83 1.21 9.58
N ARG A 13 -19.37 -0.01 9.57
CA ARG A 13 -19.39 -0.87 10.74
C ARG A 13 -18.01 -1.50 10.94
N GLU A 14 -17.60 -1.69 12.18
CA GLU A 14 -16.41 -2.46 12.57
C GLU A 14 -16.66 -3.97 12.38
N ILE A 15 -16.92 -4.35 11.14
CA ILE A 15 -17.10 -5.74 10.70
C ILE A 15 -15.95 -6.04 9.74
N TYR A 16 -15.19 -7.07 10.06
CA TYR A 16 -13.95 -7.40 9.37
C TYR A 16 -14.14 -8.60 8.46
N TYR A 17 -13.67 -8.49 7.22
CA TYR A 17 -13.85 -9.52 6.22
C TYR A 17 -12.88 -10.70 6.47
N THR A 18 -13.43 -11.90 6.66
CA THR A 18 -12.65 -13.12 6.94
C THR A 18 -11.61 -13.41 5.87
N GLY A 19 -11.86 -13.07 4.61
CA GLY A 19 -10.86 -13.26 3.55
C GLY A 19 -9.58 -12.45 3.79
N TRP A 20 -9.66 -11.24 4.35
CA TRP A 20 -8.47 -10.47 4.71
C TRP A 20 -7.73 -11.05 5.92
N ILE A 21 -8.47 -11.64 6.87
CA ILE A 21 -7.89 -12.36 8.00
C ILE A 21 -7.11 -13.58 7.50
N ASN A 22 -7.70 -14.36 6.60
CA ASN A 22 -7.07 -15.52 5.98
C ASN A 22 -5.85 -15.14 5.12
N GLU A 23 -5.84 -13.91 4.57
CA GLU A 23 -4.71 -13.32 3.83
C GLU A 23 -3.65 -12.68 4.76
N GLY A 24 -3.75 -12.88 6.07
CA GLY A 24 -2.73 -12.46 7.05
C GLY A 24 -2.91 -11.05 7.60
N ILE A 25 -4.10 -10.43 7.47
CA ILE A 25 -4.39 -9.11 8.05
C ILE A 25 -5.12 -9.27 9.39
N SER A 26 -4.50 -8.81 10.48
CA SER A 26 -5.08 -8.86 11.81
C SER A 26 -6.25 -7.88 11.98
N ILE A 27 -7.12 -8.17 12.95
CA ILE A 27 -8.21 -7.27 13.32
C ILE A 27 -7.66 -5.96 13.89
N GLU A 28 -6.54 -6.04 14.61
CA GLU A 28 -5.84 -4.89 15.18
C GLU A 28 -5.31 -3.96 14.08
N ALA A 29 -4.75 -4.51 13.00
CA ALA A 29 -4.36 -3.74 11.82
C ALA A 29 -5.58 -3.08 11.17
N MET A 30 -6.67 -3.83 10.96
CA MET A 30 -7.91 -3.27 10.41
C MET A 30 -8.48 -2.15 11.29
N LYS A 31 -8.44 -2.28 12.62
CA LYS A 31 -8.83 -1.22 13.57
C LYS A 31 -7.95 0.01 13.45
N LYS A 32 -6.62 -0.15 13.50
CA LYS A 32 -5.65 0.95 13.42
C LYS A 32 -5.84 1.80 12.16
N PHE A 33 -6.19 1.16 11.04
CA PHE A 33 -6.37 1.82 9.75
C PHE A 33 -7.84 2.19 9.45
N ASN A 34 -8.73 2.10 10.43
CA ASN A 34 -10.15 2.42 10.30
C ASN A 34 -10.86 1.64 9.16
N ILE A 35 -10.44 0.40 8.93
CA ILE A 35 -11.14 -0.50 8.01
C ILE A 35 -12.50 -0.84 8.60
N GLY A 36 -13.53 -0.79 7.77
CA GLY A 36 -14.88 -1.17 8.15
C GLY A 36 -15.68 -1.69 6.97
N LEU A 37 -16.96 -1.98 7.20
CA LEU A 37 -17.88 -2.48 6.18
C LEU A 37 -19.05 -1.52 5.99
N HIS A 38 -19.28 -1.12 4.74
CA HIS A 38 -20.53 -0.48 4.36
C HIS A 38 -21.53 -1.56 3.94
N ILE A 39 -22.47 -1.87 4.84
CA ILE A 39 -23.42 -2.99 4.68
C ILE A 39 -24.24 -2.86 3.39
N THR A 40 -24.82 -1.68 3.14
CA THR A 40 -25.75 -1.48 2.01
C THR A 40 -25.13 -1.71 0.64
N THR A 41 -23.83 -1.43 0.49
CA THR A 41 -23.11 -1.65 -0.78
C THR A 41 -22.20 -2.87 -0.73
N GLU A 42 -22.14 -3.57 0.39
CA GLU A 42 -21.26 -4.72 0.64
C GLU A 42 -19.81 -4.42 0.25
N ARG A 43 -19.29 -3.29 0.75
CA ARG A 43 -17.92 -2.83 0.45
C ARG A 43 -17.09 -2.73 1.72
N ILE A 44 -15.91 -3.34 1.70
CA ILE A 44 -14.85 -3.03 2.65
C ILE A 44 -14.41 -1.59 2.38
N THR A 45 -14.46 -0.76 3.40
CA THR A 45 -14.08 0.65 3.35
C THR A 45 -12.63 0.81 3.80
N ILE A 46 -11.87 1.61 3.06
CA ILE A 46 -10.44 1.83 3.21
C ILE A 46 -10.23 3.35 3.24
N PRO A 47 -10.26 3.98 4.42
CA PRO A 47 -10.08 5.41 4.56
C PRO A 47 -8.65 5.87 4.24
N TYR A 48 -8.52 7.01 3.59
CA TYR A 48 -7.24 7.66 3.31
C TYR A 48 -7.10 8.92 4.16
N PHE A 49 -5.95 9.07 4.81
CA PHE A 49 -5.62 10.25 5.61
C PHE A 49 -4.37 10.94 5.06
N ASP A 50 -4.34 12.27 5.15
CA ASP A 50 -3.10 13.02 4.94
C ASP A 50 -2.15 12.88 6.15
N ILE A 51 -0.96 13.47 6.06
CA ILE A 51 0.05 13.43 7.13
C ILE A 51 -0.46 14.00 8.47
N ASN A 52 -1.40 14.95 8.44
CA ASN A 52 -1.99 15.57 9.63
C ASN A 52 -3.19 14.79 10.18
N GLY A 53 -3.57 13.70 9.51
CA GLY A 53 -4.67 12.85 9.89
C GLY A 53 -6.02 13.37 9.44
N TYR A 54 -6.12 14.32 8.52
CA TYR A 54 -7.40 14.70 7.91
C TYR A 54 -7.86 13.62 6.93
N LEU A 55 -9.16 13.30 6.93
CA LEU A 55 -9.72 12.33 6.00
C LEU A 55 -9.75 12.96 4.60
N ILE A 56 -9.04 12.35 3.64
CA ILE A 56 -8.90 12.88 2.28
C ILE A 56 -9.54 12.00 1.22
N GLY A 57 -10.14 10.88 1.61
CA GLY A 57 -10.92 10.01 0.74
C GLY A 57 -11.28 8.69 1.41
N VAL A 58 -12.17 7.93 0.80
CA VAL A 58 -12.50 6.57 1.25
C VAL A 58 -12.66 5.69 0.02
N ARG A 59 -11.81 4.67 -0.10
CA ARG A 59 -11.93 3.64 -1.14
C ARG A 59 -12.83 2.51 -0.64
N GLY A 60 -13.59 1.91 -1.55
CA GLY A 60 -14.49 0.80 -1.29
C GLY A 60 -14.13 -0.40 -2.15
N ARG A 61 -13.74 -1.52 -1.53
CA ARG A 61 -13.55 -2.81 -2.18
C ARG A 61 -14.84 -3.62 -2.12
N THR A 62 -15.40 -3.97 -3.27
CA THR A 62 -16.64 -4.77 -3.32
C THR A 62 -16.42 -6.20 -2.83
N LEU A 63 -17.44 -6.74 -2.16
CA LEU A 63 -17.57 -8.16 -1.87
C LEU A 63 -18.54 -8.86 -2.86
N ARG A 64 -19.25 -8.09 -3.69
CA ARG A 64 -20.21 -8.62 -4.66
C ARG A 64 -19.48 -9.24 -5.85
N GLU A 65 -19.78 -10.49 -6.16
CA GLU A 65 -19.21 -11.16 -7.32
C GLU A 65 -19.54 -10.46 -8.64
N ILE A 66 -20.75 -9.89 -8.76
CA ILE A 66 -21.17 -9.20 -9.99
C ILE A 66 -20.29 -7.98 -10.27
N ASP A 67 -19.92 -7.21 -9.25
CA ASP A 67 -19.03 -6.06 -9.39
C ASP A 67 -17.62 -6.51 -9.77
N ILE A 68 -17.14 -7.62 -9.20
CA ILE A 68 -15.83 -8.20 -9.52
C ILE A 68 -15.79 -8.64 -10.99
N LYS A 69 -16.82 -9.36 -11.46
CA LYS A 69 -16.97 -9.81 -12.85
C LYS A 69 -17.01 -8.62 -13.82
N ASN A 70 -17.64 -7.52 -13.41
CA ASN A 70 -17.69 -6.26 -14.17
C ASN A 70 -16.43 -5.38 -14.01
N LYS A 71 -15.36 -5.88 -13.38
CA LYS A 71 -14.09 -5.17 -13.15
C LYS A 71 -14.21 -3.90 -12.29
N ILE A 72 -15.25 -3.80 -11.45
CA ILE A 72 -15.50 -2.69 -10.50
C ILE A 72 -15.06 -3.10 -9.08
N LYS A 73 -13.85 -3.66 -8.98
CA LYS A 73 -13.31 -4.19 -7.72
C LYS A 73 -13.15 -3.08 -6.67
N TYR A 74 -12.64 -1.92 -7.09
CA TYR A 74 -12.39 -0.77 -6.23
C TYR A 74 -13.05 0.49 -6.79
N MET A 75 -13.73 1.25 -5.94
CA MET A 75 -14.26 2.57 -6.28
C MET A 75 -14.25 3.50 -5.07
N PRO A 76 -14.26 4.82 -5.23
CA PRO A 76 -14.51 5.74 -4.13
C PRO A 76 -15.90 5.49 -3.52
N MET A 77 -16.00 5.54 -2.19
CA MET A 77 -17.30 5.48 -1.51
C MET A 77 -18.10 6.74 -1.85
N LYS A 78 -19.43 6.61 -1.89
CA LYS A 78 -20.35 7.73 -2.17
C LYS A 78 -21.11 8.09 -0.90
N HIS A 79 -21.14 9.38 -0.56
CA HIS A 79 -21.88 9.92 0.57
C HIS A 79 -22.68 11.14 0.12
N CYS A 80 -24.00 11.16 0.37
CA CYS A 80 -24.91 12.25 -0.01
C CYS A 80 -24.74 12.75 -1.46
N GLY A 81 -24.61 11.84 -2.42
CA GLY A 81 -24.43 12.20 -3.84
C GLY A 81 -22.98 12.39 -4.28
N GLU A 82 -22.03 12.51 -3.34
CA GLU A 82 -20.65 12.88 -3.60
C GLU A 82 -19.69 11.70 -3.46
N TYR A 83 -18.71 11.56 -4.36
CA TYR A 83 -17.65 10.57 -4.26
C TYR A 83 -16.50 11.06 -3.38
N LEU A 84 -16.14 10.25 -2.38
CA LEU A 84 -15.03 10.51 -1.45
C LEU A 84 -13.69 10.14 -2.09
N THR A 85 -13.29 10.86 -3.14
CA THR A 85 -12.02 10.67 -3.85
C THR A 85 -10.85 11.29 -3.11
N PHE A 86 -9.63 10.80 -3.36
CA PHE A 86 -8.37 11.37 -2.86
C PHE A 86 -7.39 11.63 -4.02
N PRO A 87 -6.45 12.58 -3.88
CA PRO A 87 -5.47 12.85 -4.93
C PRO A 87 -4.33 11.82 -4.91
N MET A 88 -4.44 10.80 -5.76
CA MET A 88 -3.46 9.70 -5.86
C MET A 88 -2.00 10.17 -6.09
N HIS A 89 -1.80 11.30 -6.79
CA HIS A 89 -0.45 11.80 -7.11
C HIS A 89 0.29 12.43 -5.93
N SER A 90 -0.38 12.68 -4.81
CA SER A 90 0.15 13.39 -3.65
C SER A 90 -0.26 12.74 -2.33
N SER A 91 -0.67 11.46 -2.36
CA SER A 91 -1.16 10.75 -1.18
C SER A 91 -0.50 9.38 -1.09
N MET A 92 -0.01 9.03 0.10
CA MET A 92 0.47 7.69 0.42
C MET A 92 -0.41 7.08 1.50
N TYR A 93 -1.02 5.93 1.22
CA TYR A 93 -1.79 5.20 2.23
C TYR A 93 -0.88 4.77 3.38
N GLY A 94 -1.37 4.91 4.61
CA GLY A 94 -0.63 4.62 5.84
C GLY A 94 0.30 5.72 6.33
N ILE A 95 0.43 6.83 5.60
CA ILE A 95 1.34 7.92 5.99
C ILE A 95 1.01 8.47 7.38
N PHE A 96 -0.28 8.70 7.68
CA PHE A 96 -0.71 9.18 8.99
C PHE A 96 -0.38 8.19 10.12
N GLN A 97 -0.70 6.91 9.89
CA GLN A 97 -0.57 5.84 10.87
C GLN A 97 0.90 5.51 11.18
N ASN A 98 1.77 5.63 10.19
CA ASN A 98 3.14 5.11 10.25
C ASN A 98 4.22 6.20 10.36
N GLN A 99 3.87 7.48 10.22
CA GLN A 99 4.84 8.59 10.20
C GLN A 99 5.81 8.62 11.38
N PHE A 100 5.37 8.30 12.60
CA PHE A 100 6.25 8.35 13.77
C PHE A 100 7.34 7.28 13.70
N THR A 101 6.97 6.06 13.31
CA THR A 101 7.91 4.96 13.12
C THR A 101 8.85 5.23 11.95
N ILE A 102 8.33 5.76 10.85
CA ILE A 102 9.14 6.15 9.68
C ILE A 102 10.16 7.23 10.07
N ARG A 103 9.75 8.29 10.77
CA ARG A 103 10.66 9.35 11.25
C ARG A 103 11.73 8.81 12.19
N LYS A 104 11.35 7.91 13.10
CA LYS A 104 12.27 7.30 14.08
C LYS A 104 13.31 6.42 13.40
N LEU A 105 12.89 5.57 12.46
CA LEU A 105 13.77 4.60 11.81
C LEU A 105 14.49 5.17 10.59
N LYS A 106 13.96 6.27 10.03
CA LYS A 106 14.36 6.88 8.74
C LYS A 106 14.25 5.91 7.57
N LYS A 107 13.27 5.01 7.62
CA LYS A 107 13.03 3.98 6.60
C LYS A 107 11.59 3.96 6.16
N ALA A 108 11.35 3.69 4.89
CA ALA A 108 10.02 3.44 4.35
C ALA A 108 10.03 2.25 3.37
N VAL A 109 8.97 1.44 3.41
CA VAL A 109 8.70 0.41 2.40
C VAL A 109 7.53 0.88 1.53
N ILE A 110 7.74 0.96 0.22
CA ILE A 110 6.75 1.46 -0.74
C ILE A 110 6.11 0.27 -1.47
N PHE A 111 4.80 0.13 -1.30
CA PHE A 111 3.96 -0.88 -1.94
C PHE A 111 3.05 -0.26 -3.00
N GLU A 112 2.50 -1.11 -3.86
CA GLU A 112 1.49 -0.70 -4.85
C GLU A 112 0.12 -0.51 -4.21
N ALA A 113 -0.27 -1.41 -3.29
CA ALA A 113 -1.62 -1.50 -2.76
C ALA A 113 -1.69 -1.39 -1.23
N GLU A 114 -2.83 -0.89 -0.76
CA GLU A 114 -3.16 -0.64 0.65
C GLU A 114 -3.10 -1.93 1.49
N LYS A 115 -3.43 -3.06 0.86
CA LYS A 115 -3.45 -4.39 1.50
C LYS A 115 -2.07 -4.77 2.07
N SER A 116 -0.99 -4.50 1.34
CA SER A 116 0.38 -4.83 1.78
C SER A 116 0.80 -4.02 3.01
N VAL A 117 0.31 -2.79 3.15
CA VAL A 117 0.54 -1.96 4.35
C VAL A 117 -0.18 -2.54 5.58
N LEU A 118 -1.38 -3.09 5.39
CA LEU A 118 -2.15 -3.76 6.46
C LEU A 118 -1.51 -5.10 6.87
N GLN A 119 -1.01 -5.88 5.91
CA GLN A 119 -0.24 -7.09 6.19
C GLN A 119 1.04 -6.75 6.96
N LEU A 120 1.76 -5.71 6.54
CA LEU A 120 2.97 -5.27 7.25
C LEU A 120 2.69 -4.81 8.68
N GLU A 121 1.55 -4.15 8.93
CA GLU A 121 1.11 -3.87 10.30
C GLU A 121 0.89 -5.15 11.11
N SER A 122 0.36 -6.19 10.48
CA SER A 122 0.08 -7.46 11.14
C SER A 122 1.37 -8.22 11.48
N PHE A 123 2.41 -8.07 10.65
CA PHE A 123 3.74 -8.62 10.89
C PHE A 123 4.49 -7.85 11.98
N TYR A 124 4.41 -6.52 11.95
CA TYR A 124 5.13 -5.64 12.88
C TYR A 124 4.20 -4.62 13.52
N PRO A 125 3.33 -5.04 14.47
CA PRO A 125 2.37 -4.14 15.11
C PRO A 125 3.07 -2.93 15.73
N ASN A 126 2.57 -1.73 15.42
CA ASN A 126 3.12 -0.43 15.85
C ASN A 126 4.55 -0.11 15.36
N ASN A 127 5.19 -1.01 14.61
CA ASN A 127 6.52 -0.82 14.01
C ASN A 127 6.46 -0.85 12.47
N ASN A 128 5.29 -0.56 11.91
CA ASN A 128 5.06 -0.51 10.47
C ASN A 128 5.68 0.74 9.84
N ILE A 129 6.41 0.53 8.75
CA ILE A 129 7.03 1.57 7.91
C ILE A 129 6.52 1.52 6.46
N GLY A 130 5.45 0.77 6.22
CA GLY A 130 4.82 0.59 4.93
C GLY A 130 3.99 1.80 4.51
N LEU A 131 4.12 2.17 3.25
CA LEU A 131 3.30 3.16 2.57
C LEU A 131 2.85 2.57 1.24
N ALA A 132 1.63 2.89 0.79
CA ALA A 132 1.18 2.46 -0.54
C ALA A 132 0.79 3.62 -1.44
N LEU A 133 1.14 3.49 -2.72
CA LEU A 133 0.84 4.47 -3.76
C LEU A 133 -0.63 4.41 -4.22
N GLY A 134 -1.29 3.27 -4.03
CA GLY A 134 -2.64 3.01 -4.56
C GLY A 134 -2.65 2.76 -6.07
N GLY A 135 -1.50 2.37 -6.63
CA GLY A 135 -1.24 2.18 -8.04
C GLY A 135 0.26 1.99 -8.33
N SER A 136 0.65 2.05 -9.59
CA SER A 136 2.02 1.77 -10.07
C SER A 136 2.91 3.01 -10.24
N ASN A 137 2.39 4.21 -10.00
CA ASN A 137 3.07 5.46 -10.33
C ASN A 137 3.62 6.19 -9.09
N LEU A 138 4.88 6.60 -9.16
CA LEU A 138 5.55 7.44 -8.18
C LEU A 138 5.74 8.86 -8.73
N PHE A 139 5.22 9.85 -8.03
CA PHE A 139 5.24 11.26 -8.43
C PHE A 139 6.19 12.07 -7.54
N ASP A 140 6.56 13.28 -7.95
CA ASP A 140 7.52 14.09 -7.20
C ASP A 140 6.96 14.54 -5.83
N ALA A 141 5.65 14.70 -5.72
CA ALA A 141 5.00 14.95 -4.42
C ALA A 141 5.19 13.78 -3.44
N HIS A 142 5.30 12.53 -3.92
CA HIS A 142 5.62 11.37 -3.09
C HIS A 142 7.07 11.42 -2.60
N VAL A 143 8.00 11.83 -3.45
CA VAL A 143 9.41 12.06 -3.08
C VAL A 143 9.48 13.12 -1.98
N GLN A 144 8.77 14.24 -2.15
CA GLN A 144 8.74 15.31 -1.15
C GLN A 144 8.18 14.84 0.20
N LEU A 145 7.10 14.04 0.21
CA LEU A 145 6.57 13.48 1.45
C LEU A 145 7.59 12.61 2.20
N LEU A 146 8.40 11.84 1.48
CA LEU A 146 9.47 11.01 2.07
C LEU A 146 10.61 11.88 2.62
N LEU A 147 11.00 12.94 1.91
CA LEU A 147 11.98 13.93 2.38
C LEU A 147 11.49 14.64 3.65
N ASP A 148 10.24 15.08 3.67
CA ASP A 148 9.63 15.75 4.82
C ASP A 148 9.51 14.82 6.05
N LEU A 149 9.43 13.50 5.81
CA LEU A 149 9.49 12.46 6.85
C LEU A 149 10.92 12.16 7.33
N GLY A 150 11.96 12.70 6.68
CA GLY A 150 13.36 12.45 7.02
C GLY A 150 13.81 11.03 6.67
N VAL A 151 13.22 10.43 5.64
CA VAL A 151 13.60 9.09 5.17
C VAL A 151 14.99 9.13 4.55
N GLU A 152 15.81 8.13 4.88
CA GLU A 152 17.13 7.91 4.29
C GLU A 152 17.16 6.61 3.45
N ASP A 153 16.47 5.57 3.90
CA ASP A 153 16.37 4.28 3.20
C ASP A 153 14.95 4.03 2.67
N VAL A 154 14.83 3.81 1.36
CA VAL A 154 13.58 3.46 0.69
C VAL A 154 13.67 2.04 0.13
N TYR A 155 12.74 1.19 0.53
CA TYR A 155 12.57 -0.17 0.01
C TYR A 155 11.40 -0.20 -0.95
N LEU A 156 11.64 -0.55 -2.22
CA LEU A 156 10.60 -0.76 -3.22
C LEU A 156 10.13 -2.22 -3.17
N ALA A 157 8.86 -2.42 -2.81
CA ALA A 157 8.20 -3.71 -2.66
C ALA A 157 7.02 -3.81 -3.66
N LEU A 158 7.35 -4.02 -4.93
CA LEU A 158 6.37 -4.11 -6.02
C LEU A 158 5.83 -5.54 -6.16
N ASP A 159 4.63 -5.65 -6.73
CA ASP A 159 4.00 -6.96 -6.94
C ASP A 159 4.74 -7.71 -8.07
N LYS A 160 4.87 -9.03 -7.95
CA LYS A 160 5.60 -9.84 -8.95
C LYS A 160 4.85 -9.88 -10.28
N GLU A 161 5.40 -9.32 -11.35
CA GLU A 161 4.76 -9.29 -12.66
C GLU A 161 5.32 -10.31 -13.68
N TYR A 162 6.11 -11.28 -13.23
CA TYR A 162 6.75 -12.29 -14.07
C TYR A 162 6.59 -13.72 -13.51
N ASN A 163 6.46 -14.72 -14.38
CA ASN A 163 6.30 -16.13 -13.97
C ASN A 163 7.65 -16.81 -13.69
N LYS A 164 8.63 -16.58 -14.57
CA LYS A 164 10.01 -17.03 -14.43
C LYS A 164 10.91 -15.81 -14.61
N TYR A 165 12.03 -15.76 -13.90
CA TYR A 165 12.98 -14.65 -14.02
C TYR A 165 13.53 -14.51 -15.45
N GLU A 166 13.50 -15.58 -16.25
CA GLU A 166 13.95 -15.62 -17.65
C GLU A 166 12.89 -15.13 -18.67
N ASP A 167 11.69 -14.73 -18.22
CA ASP A 167 10.59 -14.32 -19.10
C ASP A 167 10.80 -12.88 -19.61
N ASN A 168 11.58 -12.76 -20.69
CA ASN A 168 12.19 -11.51 -21.17
C ASN A 168 11.22 -10.31 -21.35
N LYS A 169 9.98 -10.54 -21.79
CA LYS A 169 9.05 -9.42 -22.04
C LYS A 169 8.53 -8.81 -20.74
N TYR A 170 8.00 -9.63 -19.83
CA TYR A 170 7.48 -9.16 -18.55
C TYR A 170 8.59 -8.65 -17.63
N LEU A 171 9.76 -9.28 -17.70
CA LEU A 171 10.95 -8.77 -17.03
C LEU A 171 11.33 -7.38 -17.54
N SER A 172 11.17 -7.10 -18.85
CA SER A 172 11.46 -5.76 -19.40
C SER A 172 10.50 -4.69 -18.86
N GLU A 173 9.18 -4.92 -18.84
CA GLU A 173 8.20 -3.95 -18.35
C GLU A 173 8.34 -3.71 -16.85
N TYR A 174 8.49 -4.78 -16.07
CA TYR A 174 8.74 -4.72 -14.63
C TYR A 174 10.05 -4.00 -14.30
N SER A 175 11.13 -4.30 -15.05
CA SER A 175 12.42 -3.61 -14.90
C SER A 175 12.33 -2.13 -15.27
N LEU A 176 11.55 -1.77 -16.29
CA LEU A 176 11.32 -0.37 -16.65
C LEU A 176 10.59 0.38 -15.53
N LYS A 177 9.55 -0.21 -14.94
CA LYS A 177 8.81 0.36 -13.81
C LYS A 177 9.73 0.60 -12.60
N ILE A 178 10.49 -0.42 -12.21
CA ILE A 178 11.50 -0.31 -11.13
C ILE A 178 12.50 0.79 -11.46
N LYS A 179 13.03 0.82 -12.68
CA LYS A 179 14.00 1.82 -13.11
C LYS A 179 13.42 3.23 -13.00
N GLN A 180 12.21 3.46 -13.47
CA GLN A 180 11.54 4.77 -13.39
C GLN A 180 11.35 5.23 -11.94
N MET A 181 10.90 4.35 -11.04
CA MET A 181 10.75 4.68 -9.63
C MET A 181 12.11 4.95 -8.97
N LYS A 182 13.11 4.11 -9.26
CA LYS A 182 14.47 4.24 -8.73
C LYS A 182 15.11 5.55 -9.21
N ASP A 183 15.02 5.89 -10.49
CA ASP A 183 15.63 7.11 -11.05
C ASP A 183 15.05 8.39 -10.41
N LYS A 184 13.79 8.37 -9.96
CA LYS A 184 13.19 9.47 -9.17
C LYS A 184 13.69 9.56 -7.73
N LEU A 185 14.16 8.45 -7.16
CA LEU A 185 14.49 8.33 -5.73
C LEU A 185 15.99 8.36 -5.45
N ILE A 186 16.82 7.89 -6.39
CA ILE A 186 18.24 7.58 -6.14
C ILE A 186 19.08 8.79 -5.75
N ASN A 187 18.71 10.00 -6.21
CA ASN A 187 19.40 11.24 -5.86
C ASN A 187 19.10 11.73 -4.44
N TYR A 188 18.11 11.13 -3.77
CA TYR A 188 17.60 11.59 -2.46
C TYR A 188 17.72 10.53 -1.37
N PHE A 189 17.69 9.24 -1.74
CA PHE A 189 17.60 8.13 -0.79
C PHE A 189 18.53 6.97 -1.17
N ASN A 190 18.89 6.17 -0.17
CA ASN A 190 19.37 4.81 -0.42
C ASN A 190 18.20 3.95 -0.91
N VAL A 191 18.24 3.52 -2.17
CA VAL A 191 17.16 2.71 -2.75
C VAL A 191 17.50 1.22 -2.70
N TYR A 192 16.59 0.46 -2.10
CA TYR A 192 16.63 -0.99 -2.01
C TYR A 192 15.47 -1.56 -2.82
N ILE A 193 15.72 -2.59 -3.62
CA ILE A 193 14.67 -3.26 -4.39
C ILE A 193 14.46 -4.64 -3.79
N ILE A 194 13.22 -4.94 -3.43
CA ILE A 194 12.79 -6.25 -2.95
C ILE A 194 12.35 -7.06 -4.17
N GLU A 195 13.20 -7.99 -4.60
CA GLU A 195 12.97 -8.87 -5.74
C GLU A 195 12.92 -10.32 -5.28
N ASP A 196 11.96 -11.09 -5.78
CA ASP A 196 11.95 -12.54 -5.58
C ASP A 196 12.87 -13.22 -6.60
N ARG A 197 14.09 -13.54 -6.15
CA ARG A 197 15.11 -14.26 -6.93
C ARG A 197 15.10 -15.77 -6.68
N SER A 198 14.47 -16.18 -5.58
CA SER A 198 14.46 -17.58 -5.11
C SER A 198 13.16 -18.31 -5.43
N GLY A 199 12.21 -17.67 -6.13
CA GLY A 199 10.93 -18.25 -6.52
C GLY A 199 9.96 -18.42 -5.35
N LEU A 200 10.03 -17.54 -4.35
CA LEU A 200 9.22 -17.57 -3.13
C LEU A 200 7.81 -17.00 -3.31
N LEU A 201 7.59 -16.20 -4.36
CA LEU A 201 6.31 -15.53 -4.65
C LEU A 201 5.68 -16.12 -5.92
N GLU A 202 4.35 -16.14 -5.98
CA GLU A 202 3.59 -16.46 -7.19
C GLU A 202 3.34 -15.22 -8.04
N TYR A 203 2.81 -15.42 -9.24
CA TYR A 203 2.48 -14.31 -10.14
C TYR A 203 1.44 -13.39 -9.50
N LYS A 204 1.72 -12.09 -9.50
CA LYS A 204 0.96 -10.99 -8.90
C LYS A 204 0.91 -10.97 -7.37
N ASP A 205 1.71 -11.79 -6.70
CA ASP A 205 1.90 -11.66 -5.26
C ASP A 205 2.68 -10.40 -4.93
N SER A 206 2.21 -9.69 -3.91
CA SER A 206 2.99 -8.69 -3.21
C SER A 206 4.04 -9.36 -2.32
N PRO A 207 5.18 -8.71 -2.00
CA PRO A 207 6.19 -9.30 -1.11
C PRO A 207 5.67 -9.70 0.28
N THR A 208 4.51 -9.18 0.70
CA THR A 208 3.84 -9.50 1.96
C THR A 208 2.85 -10.67 1.86
N ASP A 209 2.43 -11.12 0.67
CA ASP A 209 1.33 -12.09 0.53
C ASP A 209 1.67 -13.50 1.04
N LYS A 210 2.95 -13.85 1.13
CA LYS A 210 3.42 -15.15 1.67
C LYS A 210 3.82 -15.10 3.15
N GLY A 211 3.43 -14.04 3.85
CA GLY A 211 3.61 -13.90 5.30
C GLY A 211 4.96 -13.34 5.74
N GLU A 212 5.08 -13.09 7.05
CA GLU A 212 6.21 -12.39 7.67
C GLU A 212 7.57 -13.04 7.37
N TYR A 213 7.66 -14.37 7.44
CA TYR A 213 8.92 -15.08 7.23
C TYR A 213 9.48 -14.85 5.82
N ILE A 214 8.62 -14.96 4.80
CA ILE A 214 9.01 -14.74 3.40
C ILE A 214 9.33 -13.27 3.18
N PHE A 215 8.51 -12.35 3.67
CA PHE A 215 8.79 -10.92 3.59
C PHE A 215 10.16 -10.57 4.21
N SER A 216 10.43 -11.06 5.41
CA SER A 216 11.71 -10.86 6.12
C SER A 216 12.91 -11.39 5.32
N LYS A 217 12.75 -12.54 4.67
CA LYS A 217 13.78 -13.13 3.81
C LYS A 217 14.04 -12.25 2.58
N LEU A 218 12.98 -11.82 1.90
CA LEU A 218 13.08 -10.94 0.72
C LEU A 218 13.70 -9.58 1.07
N VAL A 219 13.40 -9.00 2.23
CA VAL A 219 14.02 -7.76 2.71
C VAL A 219 15.53 -7.95 2.95
N LYS A 220 15.95 -9.07 3.54
CA LYS A 220 17.38 -9.38 3.77
C LYS A 220 18.14 -9.58 2.46
N GLU A 221 17.49 -10.16 1.45
CA GLU A 221 18.05 -10.38 0.12
C GLU A 221 17.95 -9.13 -0.79
N SER A 222 17.34 -8.05 -0.31
CA SER A 222 17.15 -6.82 -1.09
C SER A 222 18.47 -6.21 -1.54
N ILE A 223 18.47 -5.69 -2.76
CA ILE A 223 19.69 -5.19 -3.41
C ILE A 223 19.71 -3.69 -3.24
N LYS A 224 20.74 -3.21 -2.54
CA LYS A 224 21.06 -1.78 -2.55
C LYS A 224 21.54 -1.40 -3.94
N ARG A 225 20.81 -0.52 -4.62
CA ARG A 225 21.30 0.12 -5.85
C ARG A 225 22.00 1.40 -5.43
N LYS A 226 23.29 1.51 -5.74
CA LYS A 226 24.03 2.78 -5.73
C LYS A 226 24.07 3.31 -7.17
N GLU A 227 24.34 4.61 -7.29
CA GLU A 227 24.58 5.31 -8.58
C GLU A 227 25.43 4.50 -9.56
#